data_AF-A0A0A9WY34-F1
#
_entry.id   AF-A0A0A9WY34-F1
#
_cell.length_a   1.000
_cell.length_b   1.000
_cell.length_c   1.000
_cell.angle_alpha   90.00
_cell.angle_beta   90.00
_cell.angle_gamma   90.00
#
_symmetry.space_group_name_H-M   'P 1'
#
loop_
_entity.id
_entity.type
_entity.pdbx_description
1 polymer ?
#
loop_
_entity_poly.entity_id
_entity_poly.type
_entity_poly.pdbx_seq_one_letter_code
_entity_poly.pdbx_strand_id
1 'polypeptide(L)'
;FGPARGKKMIVFIDDINLPQINEWGDQITNEIVRQTMDMNGFYSLEKPGEFTTIVDMQFVAAMGLPGGGRNDIPARLKRQFCVFNCTIPSDISIDKIFKIVGEGHYNLKRGFSQEVRILIKKIVPLTRKLWQITRGNLLPTPAKFHYVFSLRDLSRIWQGMVGTLSNVIDTESTLMLIWKNECTRVFADRFTLESDKEWFDNKLLEVVATDLGPEYRQMALANPPFVDFMRDAPEPTGEEGEDTDMELPKVYEPVWDLSELQERLDMFLSQFNEMVRGAGMDLVFFPDAMWHLVKVSRVIRHPRGNVMLVGVGGSGKQSLTKLASFIAGYKAFQISLSRSYNVANFMEDLKFLYRSCGVQGKG
;
A
#
# COMPACT_ATOMS: atom_id res chain seq x y z
N PHE A 1 -8.93 -15.81 -33.89
CA PHE A 1 -8.81 -15.90 -32.43
C PHE A 1 -9.78 -14.94 -31.78
N GLY A 2 -10.33 -15.30 -30.63
CA GLY A 2 -11.31 -14.50 -29.93
C GLY A 2 -11.78 -15.21 -28.65
N PRO A 3 -12.59 -14.55 -27.82
CA PRO A 3 -13.20 -15.15 -26.64
C PRO A 3 -14.08 -16.38 -26.97
N ALA A 4 -14.29 -17.25 -25.99
CA ALA A 4 -15.12 -18.43 -26.15
C ALA A 4 -16.60 -18.09 -26.41
N ARG A 5 -17.19 -18.78 -27.40
CA ARG A 5 -18.62 -18.83 -27.80
C ARG A 5 -19.50 -17.68 -27.29
N GLY A 6 -19.67 -16.65 -28.13
CA GLY A 6 -20.65 -15.58 -27.94
C GLY A 6 -20.29 -14.54 -26.87
N LYS A 7 -19.14 -14.68 -26.20
CA LYS A 7 -18.62 -13.67 -25.28
C LYS A 7 -17.88 -12.58 -26.03
N LYS A 8 -17.74 -11.41 -25.41
CA LYS A 8 -16.83 -10.34 -25.84
C LYS A 8 -15.70 -10.21 -24.81
N MET A 9 -14.48 -9.96 -25.27
CA MET A 9 -13.32 -9.74 -24.41
C MET A 9 -13.02 -8.25 -24.35
N ILE A 10 -12.85 -7.71 -23.14
CA ILE A 10 -12.36 -6.35 -22.94
C ILE A 10 -10.88 -6.43 -22.58
N VAL A 11 -10.03 -5.77 -23.36
CA VAL A 11 -8.62 -5.56 -23.05
C VAL A 11 -8.49 -4.18 -22.40
N PHE A 12 -8.17 -4.18 -21.12
CA PHE A 12 -7.82 -2.97 -20.39
C PHE A 12 -6.30 -2.77 -20.41
N ILE A 13 -5.85 -1.62 -20.92
CA ILE A 13 -4.44 -1.21 -20.94
C ILE A 13 -4.26 -0.10 -19.91
N ASP A 14 -3.60 -0.42 -18.80
CA ASP A 14 -3.17 0.58 -17.82
C ASP A 14 -1.89 1.27 -18.33
N ASP A 15 -1.83 2.60 -18.24
CA ASP A 15 -0.72 3.43 -18.73
C ASP A 15 -0.29 3.18 -20.19
N ILE A 16 -1.22 3.36 -21.16
CA ILE A 16 -0.94 3.18 -22.61
C ILE A 16 0.17 4.10 -23.15
N ASN A 17 0.55 5.14 -22.42
CA ASN A 17 1.61 6.09 -22.78
C ASN A 17 3.00 5.71 -22.25
N LEU A 18 3.12 4.63 -21.48
CA LEU A 18 4.39 4.17 -20.91
C LEU A 18 5.41 3.62 -21.94
N PRO A 19 5.02 2.98 -23.05
CA PRO A 19 5.98 2.43 -24.00
C PRO A 19 7.04 3.42 -24.45
N GLN A 20 8.28 2.92 -24.58
CA GLN A 20 9.42 3.73 -24.96
C GLN A 20 9.22 4.36 -26.34
N ILE A 21 9.57 5.63 -26.43
CA ILE A 21 9.65 6.37 -27.70
C ILE A 21 11.04 6.16 -28.28
N ASN A 22 11.12 5.75 -29.55
CA ASN A 22 12.40 5.60 -30.25
C ASN A 22 12.96 6.98 -30.68
N GLU A 23 14.15 6.98 -31.30
CA GLU A 23 14.82 8.21 -31.74
C GLU A 23 14.03 9.01 -32.78
N TRP A 24 13.07 8.38 -33.46
CA TRP A 24 12.21 8.99 -34.48
C TRP A 24 10.87 9.49 -33.93
N GLY A 25 10.61 9.34 -32.63
CA GLY A 25 9.36 9.77 -32.01
C GLY A 25 8.22 8.74 -32.04
N ASP A 26 8.49 7.51 -32.47
CA ASP A 26 7.48 6.44 -32.56
C ASP A 26 7.45 5.55 -31.32
N GLN A 27 6.26 5.02 -31.02
CA GLN A 27 6.04 3.98 -30.01
C GLN A 27 5.69 2.66 -30.70
N ILE A 28 6.71 1.87 -31.03
CA ILE A 28 6.57 0.62 -31.81
C ILE A 28 5.60 -0.36 -31.12
N THR A 29 5.64 -0.46 -29.79
CA THR A 29 4.72 -1.29 -29.01
C THR A 29 3.25 -0.90 -29.19
N ASN A 30 2.96 0.38 -29.42
CA ASN A 30 1.59 0.84 -29.62
C ASN A 30 1.09 0.65 -31.05
N GLU A 31 1.99 0.39 -32.02
CA GLU A 31 1.59 0.09 -33.39
C GLU A 31 0.91 -1.28 -33.50
N ILE A 32 1.27 -2.28 -32.68
CA ILE A 32 0.54 -3.56 -32.68
C ILE A 32 -0.87 -3.41 -32.10
N VAL A 33 -1.05 -2.54 -31.09
CA VAL A 33 -2.38 -2.20 -30.56
C VAL A 33 -3.21 -1.51 -31.63
N ARG A 34 -2.64 -0.49 -32.27
CA ARG A 34 -3.30 0.24 -33.38
C ARG A 34 -3.67 -0.72 -34.51
N GLN A 35 -2.73 -1.57 -34.95
CA GLN A 35 -2.95 -2.53 -36.03
C GLN A 35 -4.06 -3.52 -35.69
N THR A 36 -4.09 -4.02 -34.45
CA THR A 36 -5.14 -4.94 -34.00
C THR A 36 -6.52 -4.28 -34.06
N MET A 37 -6.64 -3.01 -33.66
CA MET A 37 -7.90 -2.26 -33.72
C MET A 37 -8.32 -1.90 -35.15
N ASP A 38 -7.36 -1.53 -36.01
CA ASP A 38 -7.62 -1.02 -37.37
C ASP A 38 -7.85 -2.15 -38.38
N MET A 39 -7.12 -3.25 -38.25
CA MET A 39 -7.10 -4.37 -39.20
C MET A 39 -7.77 -5.63 -38.67
N ASN A 40 -8.28 -5.62 -37.43
CA ASN A 40 -8.84 -6.80 -36.76
C ASN A 40 -7.89 -8.01 -36.79
N GLY A 41 -6.59 -7.78 -36.63
CA GLY A 41 -5.59 -8.83 -36.72
C GLY A 41 -4.18 -8.35 -37.02
N PHE A 42 -3.26 -9.31 -37.13
CA PHE A 42 -1.84 -9.09 -37.43
C PHE A 42 -1.21 -10.35 -38.06
N TYR A 43 -0.08 -10.19 -38.74
CA TYR A 43 0.65 -11.30 -39.33
C TYR A 43 1.45 -12.09 -38.28
N SER A 44 1.50 -13.41 -38.44
CA SER A 44 2.33 -14.28 -37.60
C SER A 44 3.81 -14.11 -37.94
N LEU A 45 4.64 -13.94 -36.91
CA LEU A 45 6.09 -13.96 -37.05
C LEU A 45 6.63 -15.40 -37.17
N GLU A 46 5.89 -16.39 -36.67
CA GLU A 46 6.29 -17.81 -36.74
C GLU A 46 5.93 -18.42 -38.10
N LYS A 47 4.86 -17.94 -38.74
CA LYS A 47 4.37 -18.42 -40.02
C LYS A 47 4.24 -17.27 -41.02
N PRO A 48 5.31 -16.97 -41.77
CA PRO A 48 5.34 -15.86 -42.71
C PRO A 48 4.16 -15.92 -43.69
N GLY A 49 3.45 -14.80 -43.83
CA GLY A 49 2.29 -14.67 -44.72
C GLY A 49 0.94 -15.07 -44.10
N GLU A 50 0.92 -15.71 -42.92
CA GLU A 50 -0.33 -16.05 -42.24
C GLU A 50 -0.89 -14.85 -41.46
N PHE A 51 -2.03 -14.32 -41.90
CA PHE A 51 -2.75 -13.26 -41.18
C PHE A 51 -3.67 -13.85 -40.12
N THR A 52 -3.45 -13.46 -38.86
CA THR A 52 -4.25 -13.89 -37.72
C THR A 52 -5.38 -12.89 -37.47
N THR A 53 -6.62 -13.30 -37.74
CA THR A 53 -7.82 -12.48 -37.47
C THR A 53 -8.22 -12.56 -36.00
N ILE A 54 -8.53 -11.41 -35.41
CA ILE A 54 -8.96 -11.21 -34.03
C ILE A 54 -10.42 -10.74 -34.05
N VAL A 55 -11.30 -11.43 -33.33
CA VAL A 55 -12.75 -11.15 -33.30
C VAL A 55 -13.26 -10.98 -31.86
N ASP A 56 -14.37 -10.26 -31.71
CA ASP A 56 -15.07 -10.04 -30.44
C ASP A 56 -14.23 -9.43 -29.31
N MET A 57 -13.32 -8.50 -29.66
CA MET A 57 -12.48 -7.77 -28.72
C MET A 57 -12.85 -6.28 -28.66
N GLN A 58 -12.77 -5.70 -27.46
CA GLN A 58 -12.95 -4.28 -27.20
C GLN A 58 -11.77 -3.76 -26.38
N PHE A 59 -11.27 -2.58 -26.71
CA PHE A 59 -10.14 -1.96 -26.02
C PHE A 59 -10.61 -0.81 -25.14
N VAL A 60 -10.08 -0.77 -23.92
CA VAL A 60 -10.21 0.34 -22.99
C VAL A 60 -8.80 0.67 -22.49
N ALA A 61 -8.43 1.94 -22.45
CA ALA A 61 -7.10 2.35 -22.05
C ALA A 61 -7.16 3.52 -21.06
N ALA A 62 -6.18 3.57 -20.17
CA ALA A 62 -5.94 4.70 -19.27
C ALA A 62 -4.53 5.23 -19.48
N MET A 63 -4.34 6.54 -19.29
CA MET A 63 -3.02 7.17 -19.23
C MET A 63 -3.07 8.40 -18.35
N GLY A 64 -1.93 8.76 -17.76
CA GLY A 64 -1.74 10.07 -17.15
C GLY A 64 -1.85 11.19 -18.20
N LEU A 65 -2.27 12.39 -17.77
CA LEU A 65 -2.28 13.57 -18.64
C LEU A 65 -0.87 13.80 -19.22
N PRO A 66 -0.73 13.92 -20.56
CA PRO A 66 0.56 14.20 -21.19
C PRO A 66 1.18 15.51 -20.69
N GLY A 67 2.50 15.55 -20.58
CA GLY A 67 3.26 16.68 -20.02
C GLY A 67 3.88 16.38 -18.65
N GLY A 68 4.67 17.31 -18.11
CA GLY A 68 5.35 17.14 -16.83
C GLY A 68 6.27 15.91 -16.74
N GLY A 69 6.89 15.53 -17.87
CA GLY A 69 7.73 14.34 -17.99
C GLY A 69 7.00 13.06 -18.42
N ARG A 70 5.68 13.12 -18.65
CA ARG A 70 4.90 12.01 -19.20
C ARG A 70 4.74 12.14 -20.71
N ASN A 71 4.96 11.02 -21.39
CA ASN A 71 4.77 10.90 -22.83
C ASN A 71 3.29 10.95 -23.21
N ASP A 72 3.01 11.36 -24.44
CA ASP A 72 1.71 11.18 -25.09
C ASP A 72 1.72 9.91 -25.96
N ILE A 73 0.54 9.46 -26.39
CA ILE A 73 0.41 8.38 -27.38
C ILE A 73 0.37 8.93 -28.81
N PRO A 74 0.83 8.16 -29.82
CA PRO A 74 0.76 8.55 -31.22
C PRO A 74 -0.64 8.95 -31.66
N ALA A 75 -0.76 10.02 -32.45
CA ALA A 75 -2.05 10.51 -32.94
C ALA A 75 -2.85 9.44 -33.71
N ARG A 76 -2.14 8.55 -34.43
CA ARG A 76 -2.73 7.42 -35.17
C ARG A 76 -3.35 6.35 -34.27
N LEU A 77 -2.83 6.16 -33.07
CA LEU A 77 -3.45 5.29 -32.06
C LEU A 77 -4.59 6.04 -31.36
N LYS A 78 -4.34 7.30 -30.97
CA LYS A 78 -5.32 8.14 -30.27
C LYS A 78 -6.65 8.25 -31.03
N ARG A 79 -6.63 8.33 -32.37
CA ARG A 79 -7.84 8.38 -33.21
C ARG A 79 -8.76 7.16 -33.06
N GLN A 80 -8.23 6.02 -32.62
CA GLN A 80 -8.99 4.78 -32.43
C GLN A 80 -9.77 4.77 -31.10
N PHE A 81 -9.55 5.76 -30.24
CA PHE A 81 -10.19 5.87 -28.93
C PHE A 81 -11.09 7.10 -28.85
N CYS A 82 -12.19 6.95 -28.11
CA CYS A 82 -12.90 8.09 -27.54
C CYS A 82 -12.16 8.52 -26.27
N VAL A 83 -11.63 9.74 -26.24
CA VAL A 83 -10.82 10.25 -25.12
C VAL A 83 -11.71 11.03 -24.16
N PHE A 84 -11.73 10.62 -22.89
CA PHE A 84 -12.42 11.30 -21.81
C PHE A 84 -11.41 11.81 -20.78
N ASN A 85 -11.54 13.06 -20.36
CA ASN A 85 -10.70 13.62 -19.32
C ASN A 85 -11.31 13.33 -17.93
N CYS A 86 -10.66 12.47 -17.15
CA CYS A 86 -11.06 12.14 -15.79
C CYS A 86 -10.37 13.08 -14.78
N THR A 87 -11.07 14.15 -14.38
CA THR A 87 -10.55 15.09 -13.39
C THR A 87 -10.64 14.55 -11.96
N ILE A 88 -9.87 15.14 -11.04
CA ILE A 88 -9.99 14.86 -9.60
C ILE A 88 -11.44 15.16 -9.15
N PRO A 89 -12.07 14.29 -8.34
CA PRO A 89 -13.42 14.53 -7.82
C PRO A 89 -13.49 15.77 -6.95
N SER A 90 -14.69 16.35 -6.83
CA SER A 90 -14.93 17.47 -5.92
C SER A 90 -14.71 17.08 -4.46
N ASP A 91 -14.46 18.07 -3.59
CA ASP A 91 -14.29 17.87 -2.15
C ASP A 91 -15.49 17.15 -1.52
N ILE A 92 -16.71 17.50 -1.94
CA ILE A 92 -17.96 16.86 -1.50
C ILE A 92 -17.98 15.39 -1.92
N SER A 93 -17.53 15.08 -3.13
CA SER A 93 -17.44 13.70 -3.63
C SER A 93 -16.41 12.89 -2.84
N ILE A 94 -15.23 13.47 -2.57
CA ILE A 94 -14.17 12.83 -1.77
C ILE A 94 -14.69 12.54 -0.36
N ASP A 95 -15.28 13.53 0.29
CA ASP A 95 -15.84 13.37 1.64
C ASP A 95 -16.95 12.32 1.64
N LYS A 96 -17.82 12.27 0.62
CA LYS A 96 -18.87 11.25 0.52
C LYS A 96 -18.29 9.84 0.39
N ILE A 97 -17.27 9.64 -0.44
CA ILE A 97 -16.63 8.33 -0.64
C ILE A 97 -16.05 7.82 0.68
N PHE A 98 -15.23 8.64 1.35
CA PHE A 98 -14.57 8.23 2.59
C PHE A 98 -15.49 8.20 3.79
N LYS A 99 -16.57 9.00 3.80
CA LYS A 99 -17.64 8.89 4.80
C LYS A 99 -18.32 7.53 4.75
N ILE A 100 -18.65 7.02 3.55
CA ILE A 100 -19.27 5.69 3.41
C ILE A 100 -18.32 4.61 3.94
N VAL A 101 -17.02 4.71 3.64
CA VAL A 101 -16.01 3.78 4.14
C VAL A 101 -15.88 3.84 5.67
N GLY A 102 -15.74 5.04 6.23
CA GLY A 102 -15.60 5.27 7.66
C GLY A 102 -16.84 4.86 8.44
N GLU A 103 -18.03 5.37 8.10
CA GLU A 103 -19.28 5.02 8.76
C GLU A 103 -19.67 3.54 8.53
N GLY A 104 -19.25 2.95 7.41
CA GLY A 104 -19.43 1.53 7.14
C GLY A 104 -18.65 0.63 8.09
N HIS A 105 -17.45 1.04 8.51
CA HIS A 105 -16.65 0.31 9.49
C HIS A 105 -17.03 0.69 10.92
N TYR A 106 -16.99 1.97 11.27
CA TYR A 106 -17.31 2.49 12.60
C TYR A 106 -18.82 2.58 12.79
N ASN A 107 -19.47 1.44 13.00
CA ASN A 107 -20.92 1.35 13.15
C ASN A 107 -21.34 0.59 14.42
N LEU A 108 -22.63 0.71 14.78
CA LEU A 108 -23.20 0.09 15.98
C LEU A 108 -23.11 -1.44 15.95
N LYS A 109 -23.31 -2.07 14.78
CA LYS A 109 -23.27 -3.54 14.65
C LYS A 109 -21.87 -4.12 14.90
N ARG A 110 -20.83 -3.32 14.71
CA ARG A 110 -19.44 -3.67 15.04
C ARG A 110 -19.04 -3.25 16.47
N GLY A 111 -19.97 -2.75 17.28
CA GLY A 111 -19.73 -2.47 18.70
C GLY A 111 -19.06 -1.11 19.00
N PHE A 112 -18.90 -0.22 18.01
CA PHE A 112 -18.29 1.09 18.27
C PHE A 112 -19.24 2.04 19.01
N SER A 113 -18.69 2.78 19.98
CA SER A 113 -19.41 3.75 20.81
C SER A 113 -20.01 4.91 20.01
N GLN A 114 -21.00 5.60 20.57
CA GLN A 114 -21.69 6.68 19.87
C GLN A 114 -20.75 7.87 19.61
N GLU A 115 -19.87 8.14 20.56
CA GLU A 115 -18.87 9.21 20.55
C GLU A 115 -17.90 9.01 19.39
N VAL A 116 -17.30 7.82 19.28
CA VAL A 116 -16.41 7.42 18.17
C VAL A 116 -17.13 7.59 16.82
N ARG A 117 -18.38 7.14 16.72
CA ARG A 117 -19.18 7.23 15.48
C ARG A 117 -19.49 8.67 15.08
N ILE A 118 -19.66 9.59 16.03
CA ILE A 118 -19.85 11.02 15.76
C ILE A 118 -18.52 11.64 15.29
N LEU A 119 -17.41 11.31 15.95
CA LEU A 119 -16.08 11.83 15.63
C LEU A 119 -15.62 11.44 14.23
N ILE A 120 -15.88 10.20 13.79
CA ILE A 120 -15.52 9.72 12.44
C ILE A 120 -16.07 10.63 11.33
N LYS A 121 -17.29 11.15 11.50
CA LYS A 121 -17.90 12.05 10.50
C LYS A 121 -17.13 13.35 10.36
N LYS A 122 -16.49 13.80 11.42
CA LYS A 122 -15.64 15.00 11.44
C LYS A 122 -14.21 14.71 10.95
N ILE A 123 -13.69 13.51 11.20
CA ILE A 123 -12.35 13.07 10.74
C ILE A 123 -12.26 13.01 9.20
N VAL A 124 -13.35 12.67 8.50
CA VAL A 124 -13.37 12.60 7.03
C VAL A 124 -12.94 13.91 6.36
N PRO A 125 -13.65 15.04 6.54
CA PRO A 125 -13.25 16.31 5.95
C PRO A 125 -11.92 16.82 6.52
N LEU A 126 -11.59 16.51 7.78
CA LEU A 126 -10.31 16.85 8.40
C LEU A 126 -9.13 16.22 7.65
N THR A 127 -9.23 14.93 7.33
CA THR A 127 -8.21 14.17 6.60
C THR A 127 -8.02 14.72 5.18
N ARG A 128 -9.11 15.07 4.50
CA ARG A 128 -9.05 15.71 3.17
C ARG A 128 -8.36 17.07 3.24
N LYS A 129 -8.72 17.92 4.20
CA LYS A 129 -8.09 19.25 4.39
C LYS A 129 -6.59 19.12 4.64
N LEU A 130 -6.19 18.22 5.53
CA LEU A 130 -4.78 17.95 5.80
C LEU A 130 -4.05 17.53 4.51
N TRP A 131 -4.61 16.58 3.75
CA TRP A 131 -4.05 16.15 2.46
C TRP A 131 -3.90 17.31 1.46
N GLN A 132 -4.91 18.17 1.32
CA GLN A 132 -4.86 19.34 0.43
C GLN A 132 -3.73 20.31 0.85
N ILE A 133 -3.61 20.58 2.15
CA ILE A 133 -2.57 21.45 2.71
C ILE A 133 -1.17 20.87 2.48
N THR A 134 -0.97 19.58 2.78
CA THR A 134 0.30 18.88 2.55
C THR A 134 0.68 18.91 1.07
N ARG A 135 -0.25 18.59 0.18
CA ARG A 135 -0.04 18.63 -1.27
C ARG A 135 0.29 20.03 -1.78
N GLY A 136 -0.29 21.09 -1.20
CA GLY A 136 -0.06 22.47 -1.62
C GLY A 136 1.30 23.04 -1.17
N ASN A 137 1.78 22.63 0.01
CA ASN A 137 3.03 23.15 0.59
C ASN A 137 4.26 22.32 0.24
N LEU A 138 4.13 20.99 0.20
CA LEU A 138 5.24 20.06 -0.05
C LEU A 138 5.22 19.59 -1.50
N LEU A 139 5.60 20.49 -2.41
CA LEU A 139 5.64 20.19 -3.84
C LEU A 139 6.88 19.36 -4.23
N PRO A 140 6.77 18.50 -5.27
CA PRO A 140 7.91 17.77 -5.78
C PRO A 140 8.93 18.73 -6.40
N THR A 141 10.18 18.62 -5.96
CA THR A 141 11.34 19.34 -6.52
C THR A 141 12.38 18.33 -7.00
N PRO A 142 13.39 18.71 -7.79
CA PRO A 142 14.45 17.76 -8.17
C PRO A 142 15.12 17.06 -6.98
N ALA A 143 15.28 17.75 -5.84
CA ALA A 143 15.80 17.17 -4.60
C ALA A 143 14.77 16.30 -3.85
N LYS A 144 13.46 16.53 -4.06
CA LYS A 144 12.35 15.87 -3.36
C LYS A 144 11.32 15.32 -4.36
N PHE A 145 11.78 14.63 -5.40
CA PHE A 145 10.92 14.21 -6.52
C PHE A 145 9.84 13.19 -6.11
N HIS A 146 10.03 12.51 -4.99
CA HIS A 146 9.10 11.52 -4.42
C HIS A 146 7.98 12.16 -3.58
N TYR A 147 7.97 13.48 -3.40
CA TYR A 147 6.90 14.22 -2.70
C TYR A 147 5.67 14.38 -3.62
N VAL A 148 5.09 13.24 -3.99
CA VAL A 148 3.93 13.17 -4.87
C VAL A 148 2.74 12.66 -4.05
N PHE A 149 1.77 13.55 -3.83
CA PHE A 149 0.55 13.26 -3.07
C PHE A 149 -0.66 13.12 -3.99
N SER A 150 -1.39 12.01 -3.86
CA SER A 150 -2.53 11.65 -4.69
C SER A 150 -3.71 11.16 -3.84
N LEU A 151 -4.86 10.91 -4.46
CA LEU A 151 -6.02 10.33 -3.75
C LEU A 151 -5.73 8.93 -3.18
N ARG A 152 -4.72 8.22 -3.70
CA ARG A 152 -4.29 6.92 -3.16
C ARG A 152 -3.80 7.06 -1.72
N ASP A 153 -3.27 8.22 -1.33
CA ASP A 153 -2.82 8.47 0.04
C ASP A 153 -4.00 8.50 1.01
N LEU A 154 -5.10 9.15 0.64
CA LEU A 154 -6.34 9.11 1.44
C LEU A 154 -6.84 7.67 1.58
N SER A 155 -6.86 6.90 0.49
CA SER A 155 -7.23 5.48 0.54
C SER A 155 -6.35 4.67 1.49
N ARG A 156 -5.04 4.91 1.53
CA ARG A 156 -4.10 4.21 2.44
C ARG A 156 -4.30 4.57 3.91
N ILE A 157 -4.65 5.83 4.20
CA ILE A 157 -4.98 6.27 5.58
C ILE A 157 -6.23 5.52 6.05
N TRP A 158 -7.30 5.57 5.25
CA TRP A 158 -8.55 4.88 5.57
C TRP A 158 -8.39 3.37 5.61
N GLN A 159 -7.56 2.78 4.75
CA GLN A 159 -7.22 1.36 4.82
C GLN A 159 -6.50 0.99 6.12
N GLY A 160 -5.67 1.88 6.66
CA GLY A 160 -5.01 1.69 7.97
C GLY A 160 -5.97 1.74 9.15
N MET A 161 -6.95 2.66 9.09
CA MET A 161 -7.97 2.83 10.11
C MET A 161 -9.04 1.72 10.08
N VAL A 162 -9.47 1.33 8.87
CA VAL A 162 -10.45 0.27 8.65
C VAL A 162 -9.77 -1.09 8.82
N GLY A 163 -10.11 -1.78 9.90
CA GLY A 163 -9.42 -3.02 10.30
C GLY A 163 -9.12 -3.05 11.80
N THR A 164 -9.39 -1.95 12.49
CA THR A 164 -9.41 -1.90 13.95
C THR A 164 -10.67 -2.55 14.53
N LEU A 165 -10.55 -2.95 15.80
CA LEU A 165 -11.63 -3.54 16.57
C LEU A 165 -12.19 -2.53 17.58
N SER A 166 -13.46 -2.68 17.93
CA SER A 166 -14.15 -1.76 18.87
C SER A 166 -13.62 -1.84 20.29
N ASN A 167 -13.02 -2.96 20.69
CA ASN A 167 -12.34 -3.10 21.98
C ASN A 167 -10.99 -2.38 22.03
N VAL A 168 -10.40 -2.04 20.88
CA VAL A 168 -9.19 -1.20 20.79
C VAL A 168 -9.60 0.27 20.67
N ILE A 169 -10.56 0.59 19.80
CA ILE A 169 -11.04 1.96 19.59
C ILE A 169 -12.30 2.18 20.43
N ASP A 170 -12.10 2.20 21.73
CA ASP A 170 -13.13 2.38 22.76
C ASP A 170 -13.45 3.86 23.02
N THR A 171 -12.45 4.73 22.89
CA THR A 171 -12.53 6.16 23.18
C THR A 171 -12.22 7.05 21.96
N GLU A 172 -12.69 8.30 22.01
CA GLU A 172 -12.32 9.34 21.02
C GLU A 172 -10.80 9.57 20.99
N SER A 173 -10.13 9.44 22.14
CA SER A 173 -8.68 9.63 22.25
C SER A 173 -7.92 8.58 21.43
N THR A 174 -8.24 7.29 21.60
CA THR A 174 -7.60 6.22 20.82
C THR A 174 -7.87 6.37 19.32
N LEU A 175 -9.08 6.83 18.95
CA LEU A 175 -9.41 7.11 17.56
C LEU A 175 -8.54 8.25 16.98
N MET A 176 -8.32 9.33 17.73
CA MET A 176 -7.44 10.42 17.30
C MET A 176 -5.99 9.97 17.14
N LEU A 177 -5.51 9.08 18.02
CA LEU A 177 -4.15 8.55 17.96
C LEU A 177 -3.93 7.66 16.74
N ILE A 178 -4.86 6.75 16.42
CA ILE A 178 -4.72 5.93 15.22
C ILE A 178 -4.83 6.78 13.95
N TRP A 179 -5.74 7.76 13.93
CA TRP A 179 -5.86 8.68 12.80
C TRP A 179 -4.55 9.45 12.56
N LYS A 180 -3.96 10.03 13.62
CA LYS A 180 -2.66 10.71 13.55
C LYS A 180 -1.59 9.75 13.07
N ASN A 181 -1.48 8.56 13.66
CA ASN A 181 -0.49 7.56 13.28
C ASN A 181 -0.60 7.25 11.78
N GLU A 182 -1.79 6.97 11.26
CA GLU A 182 -1.99 6.64 9.85
C GLU A 182 -1.69 7.83 8.91
N CYS A 183 -2.03 9.05 9.31
CA CYS A 183 -1.60 10.26 8.59
C CYS A 183 -0.07 10.38 8.54
N THR A 184 0.61 10.21 9.68
CA THR A 184 2.07 10.27 9.77
C THR A 184 2.75 9.15 8.98
N ARG A 185 2.25 7.90 9.06
CA ARG A 185 2.80 6.76 8.29
C ARG A 185 2.66 6.97 6.78
N VAL A 186 1.54 7.54 6.32
CA VAL A 186 1.30 7.73 4.88
C VAL A 186 2.05 8.96 4.35
N PHE A 187 2.10 10.06 5.10
CA PHE A 187 2.74 11.29 4.63
C PHE A 187 4.19 11.40 5.07
N ALA A 188 4.44 11.43 6.39
CA ALA A 188 5.72 11.83 6.96
C ALA A 188 6.84 10.82 6.76
N ASP A 189 6.54 9.53 6.57
CA ASP A 189 7.57 8.53 6.27
C ASP A 189 8.23 8.73 4.89
N ARG A 190 7.65 9.57 4.03
CA ARG A 190 8.28 10.00 2.77
C ARG A 190 9.24 11.17 2.96
N PHE A 191 9.19 11.87 4.09
CA PHE A 191 9.97 13.10 4.25
C PHE A 191 11.44 12.81 4.55
N THR A 192 12.32 13.54 3.89
CA THR A 192 13.77 13.41 4.04
C THR A 192 14.36 14.43 5.00
N LEU A 193 13.73 15.61 5.14
CA LEU A 193 14.18 16.66 6.03
C LEU A 193 13.39 16.65 7.34
N GLU A 194 14.09 16.85 8.45
CA GLU A 194 13.45 16.96 9.76
C GLU A 194 12.52 18.17 9.84
N SER A 195 12.89 19.29 9.22
CA SER A 195 12.04 20.47 9.14
C SER A 195 10.69 20.22 8.46
N ASP A 196 10.64 19.30 7.48
CA ASP A 196 9.37 18.93 6.82
C ASP A 196 8.49 18.09 7.75
N LYS A 197 9.10 17.21 8.58
CA LYS A 197 8.39 16.41 9.58
C LYS A 197 7.83 17.29 10.69
N GLU A 198 8.66 18.17 11.25
CA GLU A 198 8.24 19.13 12.26
C GLU A 198 7.12 20.04 11.74
N TRP A 199 7.23 20.53 10.50
CA TRP A 199 6.17 21.31 9.87
C TRP A 199 4.87 20.52 9.77
N PHE A 200 4.94 19.27 9.31
CA PHE A 200 3.75 18.43 9.14
C PHE A 200 3.08 18.11 10.48
N ASP A 201 3.85 17.75 11.50
CA ASP A 201 3.33 17.43 12.83
C ASP A 201 2.65 18.66 13.47
N ASN A 202 3.28 19.84 13.37
CA ASN A 202 2.68 21.09 13.81
C ASN A 202 1.40 21.41 13.03
N LYS A 203 1.43 21.24 11.70
CA LYS A 203 0.27 21.56 10.85
C LYS A 203 -0.90 20.61 11.09
N LEU A 204 -0.62 19.33 11.35
CA LEU A 204 -1.63 18.34 11.73
C LEU A 204 -2.34 18.78 13.02
N LEU A 205 -1.59 19.12 14.06
CA LEU A 205 -2.16 19.58 15.34
C LEU A 205 -2.92 20.91 15.21
N GLU A 206 -2.46 21.83 14.37
CA GLU A 206 -3.14 23.08 14.07
C GLU A 206 -4.50 22.84 13.38
N VAL A 207 -4.54 21.94 12.40
CA VAL A 207 -5.77 21.58 11.68
C VAL A 207 -6.77 20.91 12.62
N VAL A 208 -6.31 20.01 13.50
CA VAL A 208 -7.14 19.41 14.56
C VAL A 208 -7.73 20.48 15.48
N ALA A 209 -6.89 21.40 15.98
CA ALA A 209 -7.33 22.43 16.89
C ALA A 209 -8.36 23.38 16.27
N THR A 210 -8.19 23.69 14.98
CA THR A 210 -9.06 24.61 14.24
C THR A 210 -10.43 24.01 13.95
N ASP A 211 -10.46 22.75 13.51
CA ASP A 211 -11.69 22.11 13.05
C ASP A 211 -12.46 21.36 14.16
N LEU A 212 -11.74 20.83 15.15
CA LEU A 212 -12.33 20.03 16.24
C LEU A 212 -12.28 20.71 17.61
N GLY A 213 -11.28 21.57 17.85
CA GLY A 213 -11.09 22.29 19.11
C GLY A 213 -9.86 21.84 19.92
N PRO A 214 -9.52 22.56 21.01
CA PRO A 214 -8.30 22.34 21.78
C PRO A 214 -8.27 21.00 22.54
N GLU A 215 -9.43 20.45 22.93
CA GLU A 215 -9.52 19.16 23.61
C GLU A 215 -9.02 18.01 22.71
N TYR A 216 -9.45 17.99 21.44
CA TYR A 216 -8.99 17.00 20.47
C TYR A 216 -7.51 17.17 20.10
N ARG A 217 -6.98 18.40 20.16
CA ARG A 217 -5.53 18.63 20.01
C ARG A 217 -4.75 17.92 21.12
N GLN A 218 -5.23 18.01 22.37
CA GLN A 218 -4.59 17.35 23.51
C GLN A 218 -4.60 15.82 23.34
N MET A 219 -5.71 15.24 22.88
CA MET A 219 -5.82 13.81 22.59
C MET A 219 -4.84 13.34 21.51
N ALA A 220 -4.50 14.20 20.54
CA ALA A 220 -3.58 13.89 19.45
C ALA A 220 -2.08 14.14 19.79
N LEU A 221 -1.73 14.61 20.99
CA LEU A 221 -0.33 14.91 21.32
C LEU A 221 0.54 13.66 21.42
N ALA A 222 0.03 12.60 22.06
CA ALA A 222 0.78 11.36 22.21
C ALA A 222 1.09 10.72 20.84
N ASN A 223 2.14 9.90 20.79
CA ASN A 223 2.58 9.22 19.58
C ASN A 223 3.05 7.78 19.88
N PRO A 224 2.17 6.92 20.43
CA PRO A 224 2.51 5.52 20.67
C PRO A 224 2.70 4.79 19.33
N PRO A 225 3.63 3.83 19.23
CA PRO A 225 3.66 2.91 18.10
C PRO A 225 2.40 2.04 18.09
N PHE A 226 1.83 1.82 16.91
CA PHE A 226 0.74 0.87 16.71
C PHE A 226 1.26 -0.41 16.05
N VAL A 227 0.97 -1.57 16.63
CA VAL A 227 1.45 -2.89 16.19
C VAL A 227 0.34 -3.93 16.31
N ASP A 228 0.51 -5.09 15.66
CA ASP A 228 -0.47 -6.18 15.62
C ASP A 228 0.07 -7.51 16.15
N PHE A 229 1.11 -7.48 16.98
CA PHE A 229 1.82 -8.68 17.44
C PHE A 229 2.07 -8.70 18.95
N MET A 230 1.39 -7.86 19.73
CA MET A 230 1.53 -7.84 21.19
C MET A 230 0.71 -8.94 21.86
N ARG A 231 -0.44 -9.32 21.31
CA ARG A 231 -1.31 -10.34 21.91
C ARG A 231 -0.72 -11.73 21.75
N ASP A 232 -0.85 -12.54 22.79
CA ASP A 232 -0.49 -13.95 22.77
C ASP A 232 -1.58 -14.80 22.11
N ALA A 233 -1.18 -15.98 21.64
CA ALA A 233 -2.12 -16.97 21.15
C ALA A 233 -3.05 -17.40 22.30
N PRO A 234 -4.35 -17.64 22.03
CA PRO A 234 -5.25 -18.19 23.03
C PRO A 234 -4.66 -19.49 23.61
N GLU A 235 -4.71 -19.65 24.94
CA GLU A 235 -4.27 -20.91 25.56
C GLU A 235 -5.20 -22.05 25.10
N PRO A 236 -4.67 -23.20 24.67
CA PRO A 236 -5.49 -24.33 24.26
C PRO A 236 -6.20 -24.89 25.47
N THR A 237 -7.47 -24.51 25.64
CA THR A 237 -8.32 -24.92 26.77
C THR A 237 -8.84 -26.36 26.64
N GLY A 238 -8.50 -27.07 25.55
CA GLY A 238 -8.89 -28.46 25.30
C GLY A 238 -10.36 -28.67 24.89
N GLU A 239 -11.15 -27.59 24.82
CA GLU A 239 -12.56 -27.61 24.38
C GLU A 239 -12.76 -27.17 22.92
N GLU A 240 -11.67 -26.86 22.21
CA GLU A 240 -11.72 -26.36 20.85
C GLU A 240 -11.68 -27.50 19.82
N GLY A 241 -12.53 -27.45 18.80
CA GLY A 241 -12.55 -28.43 17.71
C GLY A 241 -11.27 -28.38 16.87
N GLU A 242 -11.01 -29.41 16.07
CA GLU A 242 -9.79 -29.58 15.24
C GLU A 242 -9.48 -28.42 14.25
N ASP A 243 -10.36 -27.41 14.16
CA ASP A 243 -10.30 -26.26 13.25
C ASP A 243 -10.05 -24.89 13.95
N THR A 244 -9.69 -24.83 15.23
CA THR A 244 -9.26 -23.52 15.80
C THR A 244 -7.87 -23.11 15.33
N ASP A 245 -7.83 -22.02 14.58
CA ASP A 245 -6.60 -21.36 14.18
C ASP A 245 -5.81 -20.93 15.43
N MET A 246 -4.78 -21.70 15.79
CA MET A 246 -3.81 -21.39 16.85
C MET A 246 -2.86 -20.24 16.47
N GLU A 247 -3.23 -19.40 15.50
CA GLU A 247 -2.41 -18.28 15.07
C GLU A 247 -2.48 -17.11 16.05
N LEU A 248 -1.35 -16.39 16.20
CA LEU A 248 -1.26 -15.18 17.01
C LEU A 248 -2.31 -14.14 16.56
N PRO A 249 -3.21 -13.68 17.44
CA PRO A 249 -4.22 -12.69 17.09
C PRO A 249 -3.59 -11.40 16.56
N LYS A 250 -3.84 -11.09 15.28
CA LYS A 250 -3.32 -9.87 14.62
C LYS A 250 -4.18 -8.65 14.93
N VAL A 251 -4.14 -8.19 16.18
CA VAL A 251 -4.93 -7.04 16.64
C VAL A 251 -4.09 -5.77 16.68
N TYR A 252 -4.43 -4.81 15.81
CA TYR A 252 -3.68 -3.56 15.67
C TYR A 252 -4.03 -2.55 16.76
N GLU A 253 -3.09 -2.31 17.68
CA GLU A 253 -3.30 -1.54 18.90
C GLU A 253 -2.06 -0.70 19.31
N PRO A 254 -2.25 0.40 20.08
CA PRO A 254 -1.13 1.21 20.54
C PRO A 254 -0.36 0.53 21.66
N VAL A 255 0.96 0.67 21.65
CA VAL A 255 1.84 0.28 22.76
C VAL A 255 2.31 1.54 23.48
N TRP A 256 2.06 1.61 24.78
CA TRP A 256 2.37 2.79 25.58
C TRP A 256 3.79 2.78 26.14
N ASP A 257 4.33 1.60 26.42
CA ASP A 257 5.69 1.41 26.89
C ASP A 257 6.59 0.81 25.79
N LEU A 258 7.68 1.52 25.46
CA LEU A 258 8.65 1.02 24.50
C LEU A 258 9.47 -0.16 25.04
N SER A 259 9.60 -0.29 26.35
CA SER A 259 10.27 -1.43 26.98
C SER A 259 9.48 -2.73 26.76
N GLU A 260 8.15 -2.70 26.90
CA GLU A 260 7.30 -3.85 26.57
C GLU A 260 7.40 -4.24 25.09
N LEU A 261 7.44 -3.26 24.18
CA LEU A 261 7.66 -3.52 22.76
C LEU A 261 9.02 -4.16 22.51
N GLN A 262 10.07 -3.67 23.17
CA GLN A 262 11.42 -4.22 23.06
C GLN A 262 11.46 -5.69 23.49
N GLU A 263 10.93 -6.01 24.67
CA GLU A 263 10.88 -7.38 25.20
C GLU A 263 10.13 -8.32 24.24
N ARG A 264 9.01 -7.86 23.67
CA ARG A 264 8.25 -8.63 22.68
C ARG A 264 9.05 -8.91 21.41
N LEU A 265 9.82 -7.94 20.93
CA LEU A 265 10.67 -8.10 19.75
C LEU A 265 11.88 -9.02 20.02
N ASP A 266 12.48 -8.95 21.21
CA ASP A 266 13.55 -9.86 21.63
C ASP A 266 13.06 -11.31 21.72
N MET A 267 11.82 -11.52 22.17
CA MET A 267 11.17 -12.83 22.14
C MET A 267 11.04 -13.36 20.70
N PHE A 268 10.52 -12.55 19.77
CA PHE A 268 10.40 -12.97 18.36
C PHE A 268 11.76 -13.19 17.68
N LEU A 269 12.77 -12.41 18.05
CA LEU A 269 14.13 -12.59 17.55
C LEU A 269 14.71 -13.93 18.01
N SER A 270 14.51 -14.27 19.29
CA SER A 270 14.91 -15.57 19.85
C SER A 270 14.24 -16.73 19.11
N GLN A 271 12.93 -16.67 18.91
CA GLN A 271 12.16 -17.68 18.15
C GLN A 271 12.65 -17.82 16.71
N PHE A 272 12.92 -16.70 16.03
CA PHE A 272 13.47 -16.72 14.68
C PHE A 272 14.82 -17.46 14.63
N ASN A 273 15.71 -17.16 15.59
CA ASN A 273 17.05 -17.75 15.65
C ASN A 273 17.01 -19.25 15.97
N GLU A 274 16.05 -19.71 16.76
CA GLU A 274 15.82 -21.14 17.01
C GLU A 274 15.32 -21.88 15.75
N MET A 275 14.44 -21.23 14.97
CA MET A 275 13.90 -21.81 13.74
C MET A 275 14.95 -21.88 12.62
N VAL A 276 15.82 -20.88 12.50
CA VAL A 276 16.79 -20.75 11.41
C VAL A 276 18.19 -21.22 11.84
N ARG A 277 18.50 -22.49 11.57
CA ARG A 277 19.83 -23.06 11.86
C ARG A 277 20.94 -22.39 11.04
N GLY A 278 21.95 -21.85 11.71
CA GLY A 278 23.21 -21.37 11.11
C GLY A 278 23.15 -20.01 10.43
N ALA A 279 22.01 -19.32 10.44
CA ALA A 279 21.83 -17.98 9.89
C ALA A 279 21.01 -17.06 10.82
N GLY A 280 21.29 -17.17 12.13
CA GLY A 280 20.67 -16.31 13.14
C GLY A 280 21.01 -14.83 12.94
N MET A 281 20.10 -13.97 13.38
CA MET A 281 20.27 -12.53 13.39
C MET A 281 20.63 -12.08 14.81
N ASP A 282 21.65 -11.24 14.91
CA ASP A 282 22.00 -10.51 16.13
C ASP A 282 21.55 -9.06 15.94
N LEU A 283 20.37 -8.74 16.46
CA LEU A 283 19.75 -7.41 16.34
C LEU A 283 19.65 -6.79 17.73
N VAL A 284 19.99 -5.51 17.83
CA VAL A 284 19.78 -4.71 19.04
C VAL A 284 18.66 -3.71 18.77
N PHE A 285 17.60 -3.76 19.59
CA PHE A 285 16.45 -2.87 19.45
C PHE A 285 16.63 -1.58 20.24
N PHE A 286 17.17 -0.56 19.58
CA PHE A 286 17.07 0.84 20.04
C PHE A 286 15.83 1.51 19.42
N PRO A 287 15.39 2.68 19.94
CA PRO A 287 14.11 3.29 19.53
C PRO A 287 13.89 3.40 18.02
N ASP A 288 14.89 3.84 17.25
CA ASP A 288 14.74 3.97 15.80
C ASP A 288 14.59 2.61 15.10
N ALA A 289 15.32 1.59 15.55
CA ALA A 289 15.21 0.23 15.02
C ALA A 289 13.79 -0.34 15.23
N MET A 290 13.21 -0.11 16.41
CA MET A 290 11.83 -0.48 16.70
C MET A 290 10.86 0.28 15.80
N TRP A 291 10.98 1.59 15.66
CA TRP A 291 10.13 2.38 14.75
C TRP A 291 10.24 1.91 13.30
N HIS A 292 11.44 1.57 12.81
CA HIS A 292 11.61 1.02 11.47
C HIS A 292 10.90 -0.33 11.30
N LEU A 293 10.98 -1.21 12.30
CA LEU A 293 10.27 -2.49 12.29
C LEU A 293 8.74 -2.28 12.29
N VAL A 294 8.22 -1.39 13.14
CA VAL A 294 6.80 -1.04 13.20
C VAL A 294 6.29 -0.54 11.85
N LYS A 295 7.05 0.34 11.18
CA LYS A 295 6.71 0.82 9.83
C LYS A 295 6.63 -0.32 8.81
N VAL A 296 7.61 -1.23 8.82
CA VAL A 296 7.62 -2.38 7.92
C VAL A 296 6.44 -3.31 8.21
N SER A 297 6.20 -3.65 9.47
CA SER A 297 5.06 -4.48 9.90
C SER A 297 3.72 -3.88 9.46
N ARG A 298 3.53 -2.57 9.64
CA ARG A 298 2.32 -1.87 9.19
C ARG A 298 2.09 -2.01 7.68
N VAL A 299 3.16 -1.97 6.86
CA VAL A 299 3.01 -2.13 5.41
C VAL A 299 2.73 -3.59 5.02
N ILE A 300 3.40 -4.55 5.66
CA ILE A 300 3.23 -6.00 5.39
C ILE A 300 1.80 -6.45 5.71
N ARG A 301 1.18 -5.89 6.76
CA ARG A 301 -0.22 -6.15 7.14
C ARG A 301 -1.22 -5.78 6.03
N HIS A 302 -0.91 -4.80 5.19
CA HIS A 302 -1.84 -4.36 4.17
C HIS A 302 -1.81 -5.28 2.95
N PRO A 303 -2.98 -5.70 2.42
CA PRO A 303 -3.02 -6.47 1.19
C PRO A 303 -2.41 -5.65 0.05
N ARG A 304 -1.52 -6.29 -0.73
CA ARG A 304 -0.72 -5.64 -1.78
C ARG A 304 0.18 -4.52 -1.25
N GLY A 305 0.59 -4.60 0.01
CA GLY A 305 1.53 -3.69 0.63
C GLY A 305 2.91 -3.79 -0.01
N ASN A 306 3.51 -2.64 -0.32
CA ASN A 306 4.86 -2.56 -0.85
C ASN A 306 5.60 -1.41 -0.16
N VAL A 307 6.85 -1.65 0.23
CA VAL A 307 7.70 -0.66 0.89
C VAL A 307 9.04 -0.55 0.16
N MET A 308 9.50 0.68 -0.05
CA MET A 308 10.85 0.97 -0.53
C MET A 308 11.68 1.50 0.63
N LEU A 309 12.67 0.72 1.07
CA LEU A 309 13.53 1.10 2.19
C LEU A 309 14.81 1.77 1.67
N VAL A 310 14.90 3.09 1.82
CA VAL A 310 16.04 3.90 1.38
C VAL A 310 16.91 4.27 2.56
N GLY A 311 18.22 4.05 2.45
CA GLY A 311 19.19 4.46 3.47
C GLY A 311 20.56 3.83 3.23
N VAL A 312 21.57 4.25 3.99
CA VAL A 312 22.95 3.76 3.88
C VAL A 312 23.08 2.25 4.11
N GLY A 313 24.11 1.62 3.53
CA GLY A 313 24.42 0.21 3.78
C GLY A 313 24.70 -0.03 5.27
N GLY A 314 24.35 -1.21 5.79
CA GLY A 314 24.58 -1.58 7.18
C GLY A 314 23.52 -1.10 8.18
N SER A 315 22.52 -0.32 7.77
CA SER A 315 21.47 0.20 8.67
C SER A 315 20.39 -0.83 9.09
N GLY A 316 20.67 -2.14 9.00
CA GLY A 316 19.75 -3.20 9.45
C GLY A 316 18.49 -3.45 8.61
N LYS A 317 18.26 -2.74 7.50
CA LYS A 317 17.02 -2.84 6.67
C LYS A 317 16.62 -4.28 6.34
N GLN A 318 17.58 -5.10 5.88
CA GLN A 318 17.31 -6.49 5.49
C GLN A 318 16.92 -7.34 6.70
N SER A 319 17.65 -7.23 7.81
CA SER A 319 17.40 -7.99 9.03
C SER A 319 16.04 -7.62 9.66
N LEU A 320 15.73 -6.32 9.75
CA LEU A 320 14.44 -5.84 10.24
C LEU A 320 13.27 -6.32 9.35
N THR A 321 13.46 -6.33 8.03
CA THR A 321 12.44 -6.82 7.10
C THR A 321 12.21 -8.33 7.24
N LYS A 322 13.27 -9.11 7.43
CA LYS A 322 13.18 -10.56 7.69
C LYS A 322 12.42 -10.84 8.98
N LEU A 323 12.76 -10.12 10.06
CA LEU A 323 12.08 -10.27 11.34
C LEU A 323 10.60 -9.85 11.24
N ALA A 324 10.29 -8.70 10.63
CA ALA A 324 8.91 -8.26 10.44
C ALA A 324 8.08 -9.26 9.59
N SER A 325 8.69 -9.86 8.56
CA SER A 325 8.04 -10.90 7.75
C SER A 325 7.78 -12.17 8.57
N PHE A 326 8.74 -12.56 9.42
CA PHE A 326 8.59 -13.69 10.34
C PHE A 326 7.46 -13.44 11.36
N ILE A 327 7.41 -12.25 11.96
CA ILE A 327 6.32 -11.86 12.88
C ILE A 327 4.96 -11.92 12.17
N ALA A 328 4.90 -11.52 10.89
CA ALA A 328 3.69 -11.60 10.08
C ALA A 328 3.34 -13.04 9.63
N GLY A 329 4.19 -14.04 9.90
CA GLY A 329 4.00 -15.42 9.44
C GLY A 329 4.31 -15.63 7.95
N TYR A 330 4.94 -14.66 7.28
CA TYR A 330 5.24 -14.71 5.86
C TYR A 330 6.60 -15.34 5.57
N LYS A 331 6.67 -16.10 4.47
CA LYS A 331 7.93 -16.72 4.07
C LYS A 331 8.74 -15.77 3.18
N ALA A 332 9.81 -15.22 3.72
CA ALA A 332 10.73 -14.41 2.95
C ALA A 332 11.39 -15.22 1.81
N PHE A 333 11.19 -14.76 0.57
CA PHE A 333 11.87 -15.29 -0.62
C PHE A 333 12.91 -14.29 -1.13
N GLN A 334 14.14 -14.75 -1.30
CA GLN A 334 15.23 -13.94 -1.84
C GLN A 334 15.88 -14.70 -3.00
N ILE A 335 16.02 -14.02 -4.14
CA ILE A 335 16.75 -14.55 -5.29
C ILE A 335 18.23 -14.73 -4.91
N SER A 336 18.74 -15.93 -5.12
CA SER A 336 20.15 -16.25 -4.93
C SER A 336 20.90 -16.07 -6.24
N LEU A 337 21.65 -14.97 -6.36
CA LEU A 337 22.40 -14.67 -7.58
C LEU A 337 23.64 -15.58 -7.69
N SER A 338 23.78 -16.23 -8.84
CA SER A 338 24.97 -17.00 -9.23
C SER A 338 25.50 -16.48 -10.56
N ARG A 339 26.73 -16.87 -10.95
CA ARG A 339 27.29 -16.51 -12.26
C ARG A 339 26.45 -17.02 -13.44
N SER A 340 25.64 -18.06 -13.23
CA SER A 340 24.78 -18.66 -14.25
C SER A 340 23.33 -18.17 -14.19
N TYR A 341 22.97 -17.31 -13.22
CA TYR A 341 21.61 -16.82 -13.06
C TYR A 341 21.20 -15.96 -14.25
N ASN A 342 20.10 -16.34 -14.91
CA ASN A 342 19.60 -15.68 -16.11
C ASN A 342 18.08 -15.46 -16.05
N VAL A 343 17.52 -14.89 -17.12
CA VAL A 343 16.09 -14.58 -17.23
C VAL A 343 15.21 -15.84 -17.10
N ALA A 344 15.65 -16.99 -17.59
CA ALA A 344 14.88 -18.23 -17.46
C ALA A 344 14.79 -18.67 -15.99
N ASN A 345 15.88 -18.54 -15.22
CA ASN A 345 15.86 -18.83 -13.78
C ASN A 345 14.89 -17.89 -13.04
N PHE A 346 14.91 -16.60 -13.37
CA PHE A 346 13.98 -15.64 -12.80
C PHE A 346 12.51 -15.97 -13.11
N MET A 347 12.22 -16.42 -14.33
CA MET A 347 10.87 -16.85 -14.69
C MET A 347 10.42 -18.11 -13.92
N GLU A 348 11.33 -19.04 -13.63
CA GLU A 348 11.03 -20.20 -12.78
C GLU A 348 10.78 -19.80 -11.32
N ASP A 349 11.58 -18.88 -10.77
CA ASP A 349 11.37 -18.32 -9.43
C ASP A 349 9.99 -17.64 -9.33
N LEU A 350 9.60 -16.85 -10.34
CA LEU A 350 8.27 -16.23 -10.40
C LEU A 350 7.16 -17.26 -10.50
N LYS A 351 7.30 -18.31 -11.33
CA LYS A 351 6.30 -19.40 -11.41
C LYS A 351 6.10 -20.08 -10.06
N PHE A 352 7.18 -20.34 -9.34
CA PHE A 352 7.12 -20.89 -7.99
C PHE A 352 6.33 -19.96 -7.06
N LEU A 353 6.65 -18.66 -7.05
CA LEU A 353 5.94 -17.67 -6.23
C LEU A 353 4.45 -17.56 -6.61
N TYR A 354 4.11 -17.53 -7.90
CA TYR A 354 2.71 -17.50 -8.34
C TYR A 354 1.92 -18.74 -7.89
N ARG A 355 2.54 -19.92 -7.87
CA ARG A 355 1.90 -21.14 -7.33
C ARG A 355 1.75 -21.06 -5.82
N SER A 356 2.78 -20.66 -5.09
CA SER A 356 2.76 -20.58 -3.63
C SER A 356 1.77 -19.53 -3.14
N CYS A 357 1.87 -18.29 -3.61
CA CYS A 357 1.05 -17.19 -3.13
C CYS A 357 -0.34 -17.17 -3.79
N GLY A 358 -0.42 -17.48 -5.09
CA GLY A 358 -1.67 -17.40 -5.84
C GLY A 358 -2.57 -18.63 -5.68
N VAL A 359 -2.00 -19.85 -5.73
CA VAL A 359 -2.79 -21.10 -5.70
C VAL A 359 -2.89 -21.66 -4.28
N GLN A 360 -1.79 -21.65 -3.51
CA GLN A 360 -1.79 -22.19 -2.15
C GLN A 360 -2.19 -21.16 -1.08
N GLY A 361 -2.31 -19.87 -1.45
CA GLY A 361 -2.70 -18.81 -0.51
C GLY A 361 -1.67 -18.52 0.58
N LYS A 362 -0.39 -18.86 0.37
CA LYS A 362 0.67 -18.64 1.37
C LYS A 362 1.27 -17.24 1.27
N GLY A 363 1.35 -16.56 2.41
CA GLY A 363 1.93 -15.23 2.58
C GLY A 363 3.45 -15.16 2.40
#